data_AF-A0A351CDD7-F1
#
_entry.id   AF-A0A351CDD7-F1
#
_cell.length_a   1.000
_cell.length_b   1.000
_cell.length_c   1.000
_cell.angle_alpha   90.00
_cell.angle_beta   90.00
_cell.angle_gamma   90.00
#
_symmetry.space_group_name_H-M   'P 1'
#
loop_
_entity.id
_entity.type
_entity.pdbx_description
1 polymer ?
#
loop_
_entity_poly.entity_id
_entity_poly.type
_entity_poly.pdbx_seq_one_letter_code
_entity_poly.pdbx_strand_id
1 'polypeptide(L)'
;MADGFNLAFNFTALAWSLAMLWLPKKVDPPLMVFAALPLTLFCFKIVKMIHLYTTRVGANPRQTAAAALAGLALTHVIGLAVLAGLVRKGRAFFRTPKMAVAQPLSNALATVREEGLFMLSLWLAAYAVARYTPMNSPDAYLWEIMLLIQSVPYTASVLMAVISGFPKMSARLVGRSASMEETVLGILAKTGHALDRR
;
A
#
# COMPACT_ATOMS: atom_id res chain seq x y z
N MET A 1 11.07 -4.98 -6.31
CA MET A 1 12.15 -5.31 -5.35
C MET A 1 11.99 -4.53 -4.04
N ALA A 2 11.92 -3.20 -4.08
CA ALA A 2 11.76 -2.36 -2.87
C ALA A 2 10.58 -2.79 -1.96
N ASP A 3 9.42 -3.11 -2.51
CA ASP A 3 8.26 -3.55 -1.70
C ASP A 3 8.48 -4.90 -1.00
N GLY A 4 9.24 -5.81 -1.64
CA GLY A 4 9.60 -7.10 -1.03
C GLY A 4 10.57 -6.92 0.14
N PHE A 5 11.54 -6.02 0.01
CA PHE A 5 12.44 -5.67 1.11
C PHE A 5 11.70 -4.98 2.27
N ASN A 6 10.79 -4.06 1.97
CA ASN A 6 9.93 -3.43 2.99
C ASN A 6 9.06 -4.46 3.73
N LEU A 7 8.54 -5.48 3.02
CA LEU A 7 7.78 -6.55 3.65
C LEU A 7 8.67 -7.38 4.59
N ALA A 8 9.87 -7.77 4.16
CA ALA A 8 10.82 -8.47 5.01
C ALA A 8 11.22 -7.63 6.25
N PHE A 9 11.45 -6.34 6.05
CA PHE A 9 11.75 -5.40 7.14
C PHE A 9 10.59 -5.32 8.15
N ASN A 10 9.33 -5.28 7.69
CA ASN A 10 8.16 -5.29 8.57
C ASN A 10 8.10 -6.55 9.46
N PHE A 11 8.36 -7.72 8.89
CA PHE A 11 8.44 -8.96 9.68
C PHE A 11 9.53 -8.88 10.75
N THR A 12 10.72 -8.41 10.39
CA THR A 12 11.83 -8.22 11.33
C THR A 12 11.49 -7.18 12.40
N ALA A 13 10.84 -6.08 12.03
CA ALA A 13 10.43 -5.04 12.96
C ALA A 13 9.41 -5.56 13.98
N LEU A 14 8.44 -6.38 13.57
CA LEU A 14 7.52 -7.04 14.48
C LEU A 14 8.24 -8.01 15.42
N ALA A 15 9.14 -8.84 14.90
CA ALA A 15 9.92 -9.78 15.70
C ALA A 15 10.78 -9.04 16.75
N TRP A 16 11.38 -7.92 16.36
CA TRP A 16 12.21 -7.11 17.25
C TRP A 16 11.38 -6.37 18.31
N SER A 17 10.23 -5.83 17.95
CA SER A 17 9.28 -5.24 18.92
C SER A 17 8.76 -6.28 19.92
N LEU A 18 8.56 -7.53 19.49
CA LEU A 18 8.22 -8.62 20.41
C LEU A 18 9.40 -8.95 21.35
N ALA A 19 10.63 -8.94 20.83
CA ALA A 19 11.84 -9.15 21.65
C ALA A 19 12.00 -8.07 22.74
N MET A 20 11.69 -6.80 22.42
CA MET A 20 11.65 -5.71 23.42
C MET A 20 10.62 -5.99 24.51
N LEU A 21 9.44 -6.47 24.14
CA LEU A 21 8.37 -6.72 25.09
C LEU A 21 8.71 -7.90 26.02
N TRP A 22 9.35 -8.95 25.50
CA TRP A 22 9.77 -10.11 26.30
C TRP A 22 11.01 -9.84 27.17
N LEU A 23 11.93 -9.01 26.70
CA LEU A 23 13.20 -8.73 27.39
C LEU A 23 13.48 -7.22 27.50
N PRO A 24 12.61 -6.45 28.18
CA PRO A 24 12.67 -4.98 28.20
C PRO A 24 13.95 -4.42 28.86
N LYS A 25 14.66 -5.23 29.64
CA LYS A 25 15.93 -4.84 30.29
C LYS A 25 17.19 -5.25 29.53
N LYS A 26 17.06 -6.04 28.45
CA LYS A 26 18.19 -6.55 27.67
C LYS A 26 18.17 -6.12 26.21
N VAL A 27 17.01 -5.70 25.70
CA VAL A 27 16.82 -5.33 24.30
C VAL A 27 16.41 -3.87 24.23
N ASP A 28 17.34 -3.05 23.76
CA ASP A 28 17.12 -1.62 23.55
C ASP A 28 16.44 -1.33 22.20
N PRO A 29 15.81 -0.14 22.06
CA PRO A 29 15.45 0.45 20.77
C PRO A 29 16.55 0.27 19.72
N PRO A 30 16.22 -0.10 18.48
CA PRO A 30 17.23 -0.32 17.45
C PRO A 30 17.81 1.03 17.07
N LEU A 31 19.05 1.04 16.60
CA LEU A 31 19.68 2.29 16.19
C LEU A 31 18.80 3.06 15.21
N MET A 32 18.73 4.37 15.42
CA MET A 32 17.98 5.32 14.62
C MET A 32 18.18 5.14 13.10
N VAL A 33 19.40 4.77 12.70
CA VAL A 33 19.77 4.55 11.29
C VAL A 33 18.93 3.44 10.64
N PHE A 34 18.60 2.37 11.38
CA PHE A 34 17.78 1.28 10.87
C PHE A 34 16.32 1.68 10.68
N ALA A 35 15.81 2.62 11.50
CA ALA A 35 14.47 3.15 11.35
C ALA A 35 14.39 4.25 10.26
N ALA A 36 15.44 5.04 10.11
CA ALA A 36 15.51 6.11 9.13
C ALA A 36 15.45 5.58 7.68
N LEU A 37 16.13 4.47 7.40
CA LEU A 37 16.20 3.90 6.05
C LEU A 37 14.81 3.55 5.44
N PRO A 38 13.98 2.69 6.06
CA PRO A 38 12.65 2.37 5.51
C PRO A 38 11.74 3.60 5.48
N LEU A 39 11.88 4.50 6.46
CA LEU A 39 11.13 5.75 6.52
C LEU A 39 11.44 6.65 5.32
N THR A 40 12.73 6.86 5.01
CA THR A 40 13.15 7.67 3.86
C THR A 40 12.68 7.05 2.54
N LEU A 41 12.81 5.73 2.38
CA LEU A 41 12.34 5.03 1.18
C LEU A 41 10.82 5.15 1.01
N PHE A 42 10.06 5.06 2.10
CA PHE A 42 8.61 5.23 2.09
C PHE A 42 8.22 6.66 1.72
N CYS A 43 8.81 7.67 2.36
CA CYS A 43 8.56 9.07 2.04
C CYS A 43 8.90 9.38 0.58
N PHE A 44 10.04 8.89 0.09
CA PHE A 44 10.43 9.04 -1.32
C PHE A 44 9.41 8.39 -2.26
N LYS A 45 8.90 7.19 -1.92
CA LYS A 45 7.85 6.51 -2.68
C LYS A 45 6.58 7.37 -2.78
N ILE A 46 6.12 7.95 -1.65
CA ILE A 46 4.92 8.81 -1.62
C ILE A 46 5.12 10.06 -2.48
N VAL A 47 6.24 10.77 -2.31
CA VAL A 47 6.55 11.99 -3.07
C VAL A 47 6.58 11.70 -4.57
N LYS A 48 7.32 10.66 -4.98
CA LYS A 48 7.42 10.28 -6.40
C LYS A 48 6.06 9.90 -6.97
N MET A 49 5.23 9.18 -6.21
CA MET A 49 3.89 8.79 -6.62
C MET A 49 3.01 10.01 -6.85
N ILE A 50 2.92 10.93 -5.87
CA ILE A 50 2.12 12.15 -6.01
C ILE A 50 2.62 12.98 -7.19
N HIS A 51 3.93 13.20 -7.28
CA HIS A 51 4.53 13.98 -8.37
C HIS A 51 4.23 13.40 -9.76
N LEU A 52 4.31 12.07 -9.91
CA LEU A 52 4.05 11.43 -11.19
C LEU A 52 2.58 11.51 -11.60
N TYR A 53 1.65 11.35 -10.65
CA TYR A 53 0.22 11.46 -10.95
C TYR A 53 -0.23 12.89 -11.26
N THR A 54 0.32 13.89 -10.57
CA THR A 54 -0.02 15.29 -10.87
C THR A 54 0.59 15.76 -12.19
N THR A 55 1.86 15.44 -12.45
CA THR A 55 2.57 15.97 -13.63
C THR A 55 2.36 15.18 -14.91
N ARG A 56 2.23 13.85 -14.85
CA ARG A 56 2.14 12.99 -16.05
C ARG A 56 0.70 12.64 -16.44
N VAL A 57 -0.21 12.62 -15.48
CA VAL A 57 -1.61 12.23 -15.70
C VAL A 57 -2.55 13.44 -15.68
N GLY A 58 -2.10 14.60 -15.21
CA GLY A 58 -2.97 15.78 -15.04
C GLY A 58 -4.13 15.50 -14.08
N ALA A 59 -3.92 14.59 -13.12
CA ALA A 59 -4.97 14.10 -12.24
C ALA A 59 -5.37 15.16 -11.21
N ASN A 60 -6.68 15.30 -10.98
CA ASN A 60 -7.23 16.16 -9.93
C ASN A 60 -6.75 15.65 -8.54
N PRO A 61 -6.60 16.47 -7.48
CA PRO A 61 -6.09 16.00 -6.19
C PRO A 61 -6.86 14.81 -5.60
N ARG A 62 -8.17 14.73 -5.84
CA ARG A 62 -9.01 13.58 -5.46
C ARG A 62 -8.61 12.29 -6.21
N GLN A 63 -8.33 12.41 -7.50
CA GLN A 63 -7.86 11.29 -8.33
C GLN A 63 -6.46 10.85 -7.91
N THR A 64 -5.58 11.81 -7.60
CA THR A 64 -4.24 11.53 -7.08
C THR A 64 -4.30 10.82 -5.72
N ALA A 65 -5.19 11.24 -4.82
CA ALA A 65 -5.39 10.57 -3.53
C ALA A 65 -5.96 9.15 -3.69
N ALA A 66 -6.94 8.95 -4.57
CA ALA A 66 -7.49 7.63 -4.86
C ALA A 66 -6.44 6.70 -5.51
N ALA A 67 -5.66 7.23 -6.45
CA ALA A 67 -4.56 6.50 -7.08
C ALA A 67 -3.44 6.17 -6.09
N ALA A 68 -3.13 7.11 -5.18
CA ALA A 68 -2.19 6.91 -4.10
C ALA A 68 -2.62 5.79 -3.16
N LEU A 69 -3.88 5.81 -2.72
CA LEU A 69 -4.48 4.77 -1.90
C LEU A 69 -4.43 3.41 -2.60
N ALA A 70 -4.76 3.37 -3.90
CA ALA A 70 -4.70 2.15 -4.70
C ALA A 70 -3.26 1.61 -4.79
N GLY A 71 -2.29 2.47 -5.12
CA GLY A 71 -0.89 2.09 -5.20
C GLY A 71 -0.33 1.57 -3.87
N LEU A 72 -0.76 2.18 -2.75
CA LEU A 72 -0.37 1.72 -1.42
C LEU A 72 -0.99 0.37 -1.07
N ALA A 73 -2.27 0.16 -1.37
CA ALA A 73 -2.97 -1.11 -1.12
C ALA A 73 -2.33 -2.32 -1.83
N LEU A 74 -1.70 -2.12 -3.00
CA LEU A 74 -1.02 -3.21 -3.71
C LEU A 74 0.37 -3.55 -3.15
N THR A 75 0.92 -2.74 -2.24
CA THR A 75 2.32 -2.86 -1.78
C THR A 75 2.61 -4.22 -1.18
N HIS A 76 1.73 -4.73 -0.32
CA HIS A 76 1.93 -6.03 0.33
C HIS A 76 1.94 -7.18 -0.69
N VAL A 77 0.93 -7.24 -1.55
CA VAL A 77 0.80 -8.26 -2.59
C VAL A 77 1.99 -8.25 -3.54
N ILE A 78 2.45 -7.07 -3.97
CA ILE A 78 3.66 -6.92 -4.80
C ILE A 78 4.90 -7.41 -4.03
N GLY A 79 5.03 -7.04 -2.76
CA GLY A 79 6.13 -7.48 -1.91
C GLY A 79 6.20 -8.99 -1.77
N LEU A 80 5.06 -9.63 -1.47
CA LEU A 80 4.94 -11.08 -1.36
C LEU A 80 5.24 -11.77 -2.70
N ALA A 81 4.72 -11.23 -3.81
CA ALA A 81 5.00 -11.75 -5.15
C ALA A 81 6.50 -11.67 -5.50
N VAL A 82 7.16 -10.57 -5.15
CA VAL A 82 8.61 -10.41 -5.35
C VAL A 82 9.39 -11.43 -4.52
N LEU A 83 9.11 -11.54 -3.22
CA LEU A 83 9.80 -12.49 -2.34
C LEU A 83 9.59 -13.93 -2.82
N ALA A 84 8.36 -14.27 -3.19
CA ALA A 84 8.05 -15.61 -3.64
C ALA A 84 8.62 -15.93 -5.04
N GLY A 85 8.77 -14.92 -5.91
CA GLY A 85 9.40 -15.03 -7.21
C GLY A 85 10.93 -15.22 -7.13
N LEU A 86 11.58 -14.77 -6.05
CA LEU A 86 12.99 -15.06 -5.80
C LEU A 86 13.23 -16.53 -5.45
N VAL A 87 12.30 -17.15 -4.73
CA VAL A 87 12.42 -18.55 -4.26
C VAL A 87 11.88 -19.54 -5.30
N ARG A 88 10.78 -19.22 -5.99
CA ARG A 88 10.11 -20.13 -6.93
C ARG A 88 10.06 -19.53 -8.33
N LYS A 89 10.67 -20.24 -9.29
CA LYS A 89 10.56 -19.94 -10.73
C LYS A 89 9.36 -20.69 -11.32
N GLY A 90 8.47 -20.01 -12.05
CA GLY A 90 7.42 -20.65 -12.85
C GLY A 90 5.97 -20.57 -12.34
N ARG A 91 5.60 -19.57 -11.53
CA ARG A 91 4.17 -19.33 -11.27
C ARG A 91 3.48 -18.83 -12.54
N ALA A 92 2.48 -19.58 -13.01
CA ALA A 92 1.66 -19.18 -14.14
C ALA A 92 0.83 -17.93 -13.81
N PHE A 93 0.74 -17.01 -14.77
CA PHE A 93 -0.23 -15.92 -14.71
C PHE A 93 -1.64 -16.51 -14.83
N PHE A 94 -2.32 -16.64 -13.70
CA PHE A 94 -3.74 -16.97 -13.70
C PHE A 94 -4.50 -15.84 -14.40
N ARG A 95 -5.40 -16.22 -15.33
CA ARG A 95 -6.27 -15.24 -15.99
C ARG A 95 -7.19 -14.64 -14.94
N THR A 96 -7.09 -13.33 -14.76
CA THR A 96 -8.01 -12.60 -13.88
C THR A 96 -9.42 -12.69 -14.48
N PRO A 97 -10.44 -13.05 -13.69
CA PRO A 97 -11.82 -13.08 -14.18
C PRO A 97 -12.26 -11.66 -14.53
N LYS A 98 -12.30 -11.34 -15.83
CA LYS A 98 -12.80 -10.08 -16.36
C LYS A 98 -14.32 -10.11 -16.16
N MET A 99 -14.85 -9.40 -15.14
CA MET A 99 -16.26 -9.39 -14.67
C MET A 99 -16.62 -10.39 -13.55
N ALA A 100 -15.80 -10.51 -12.51
CA ALA A 100 -16.27 -11.16 -11.27
C ALA A 100 -17.45 -10.37 -10.67
N VAL A 101 -18.48 -11.10 -10.21
CA VAL A 101 -19.61 -10.51 -9.47
C VAL A 101 -19.08 -9.79 -8.23
N ALA A 102 -19.65 -8.62 -7.93
CA ALA A 102 -19.30 -7.85 -6.76
C ALA A 102 -19.41 -8.74 -5.50
N GLN A 103 -18.31 -8.84 -4.75
CA GLN A 103 -18.26 -9.69 -3.58
C GLN A 103 -18.84 -8.95 -2.37
N PRO A 104 -19.53 -9.66 -1.46
CA PRO A 104 -19.98 -9.06 -0.21
C PRO A 104 -18.78 -8.61 0.64
N LEU A 105 -19.00 -7.63 1.51
CA LEU A 105 -17.96 -7.04 2.36
C LEU A 105 -17.16 -8.07 3.16
N SER A 106 -17.81 -9.13 3.67
CA SER A 106 -17.14 -10.22 4.39
C SER A 106 -16.10 -10.94 3.54
N ASN A 107 -16.42 -11.21 2.26
CA ASN A 107 -15.50 -11.85 1.33
C ASN A 107 -14.37 -10.90 0.94
N ALA A 108 -14.66 -9.61 0.75
CA ALA A 108 -13.65 -8.61 0.48
C ALA A 108 -12.66 -8.43 1.66
N LEU A 109 -13.13 -8.52 2.90
CA LEU A 109 -12.24 -8.50 4.07
C LEU A 109 -11.46 -9.81 4.22
N ALA A 110 -12.07 -10.94 3.87
CA ALA A 110 -11.40 -12.24 3.92
C ALA A 110 -10.26 -12.36 2.89
N THR A 111 -10.32 -11.64 1.76
CA THR A 111 -9.23 -11.60 0.78
C THR A 111 -8.03 -10.78 1.25
N VAL A 112 -8.21 -9.81 2.15
CA VAL A 112 -7.13 -8.98 2.72
C VAL A 112 -6.79 -9.35 4.17
N ARG A 113 -7.04 -10.61 4.57
CA ARG A 113 -6.83 -11.05 5.95
C ARG A 113 -5.37 -10.87 6.38
N GLU A 114 -4.43 -11.15 5.49
CA GLU A 114 -3.00 -11.12 5.80
C GLU A 114 -2.57 -9.68 6.05
N GLU A 115 -2.99 -8.76 5.20
CA GLU A 115 -2.77 -7.33 5.36
C GLU A 115 -3.44 -6.77 6.62
N GLY A 116 -4.67 -7.20 6.91
CA GLY A 116 -5.37 -6.82 8.13
C GLY A 116 -4.67 -7.28 9.41
N LEU A 117 -4.17 -8.52 9.43
CA LEU A 117 -3.39 -9.04 10.56
C LEU A 117 -2.07 -8.28 10.72
N PHE A 118 -1.42 -7.93 9.61
CA PHE A 118 -0.21 -7.10 9.64
C PHE A 118 -0.45 -5.70 10.19
N MET A 119 -1.53 -5.05 9.75
CA MET A 119 -1.96 -3.75 10.26
C MET A 119 -2.15 -3.79 11.77
N LEU A 120 -2.93 -4.76 12.27
CA LEU A 120 -3.20 -4.92 13.70
C LEU A 120 -1.93 -5.26 14.48
N SER A 121 -1.05 -6.10 13.94
CA SER A 121 0.21 -6.47 14.58
C SER A 121 1.14 -5.27 14.72
N LEU A 122 1.23 -4.41 13.69
CA LEU A 122 2.05 -3.20 13.72
C LEU A 122 1.50 -2.16 14.70
N TRP A 123 0.17 -1.99 14.77
CA TRP A 123 -0.46 -1.08 15.73
C TRP A 123 -0.31 -1.58 17.16
N LEU A 124 -0.50 -2.89 17.39
CA LEU A 124 -0.31 -3.49 18.70
C LEU A 124 1.17 -3.41 19.12
N ALA A 125 2.11 -3.64 18.21
CA ALA A 125 3.53 -3.48 18.48
C ALA A 125 3.88 -2.04 18.84
N ALA A 126 3.39 -1.05 18.08
CA ALA A 126 3.59 0.36 18.39
C ALA A 126 3.03 0.72 19.78
N TYR A 127 1.79 0.30 20.08
CA TYR A 127 1.16 0.50 21.38
C TYR A 127 1.92 -0.17 22.53
N ALA A 128 2.38 -1.40 22.33
CA ALA A 128 3.13 -2.14 23.33
C ALA A 128 4.49 -1.49 23.60
N VAL A 129 5.23 -1.10 22.56
CA VAL A 129 6.50 -0.37 22.69
C VAL A 129 6.26 0.95 23.43
N ALA A 130 5.22 1.71 23.08
CA ALA A 130 4.91 2.95 23.77
C ALA A 130 4.57 2.79 25.24
N ARG A 131 3.93 1.67 25.62
CA ARG A 131 3.50 1.44 27.00
C ARG A 131 4.56 0.83 27.90
N TYR A 132 5.37 -0.08 27.36
CA TYR A 132 6.26 -0.96 28.12
C TYR A 132 7.75 -0.66 27.94
N THR A 133 8.13 0.09 26.89
CA THR A 133 9.52 0.52 26.68
C THR A 133 9.68 1.96 27.16
N PRO A 134 10.67 2.25 28.03
CA PRO A 134 10.91 3.62 28.49
C PRO A 134 11.35 4.51 27.30
N MET A 135 10.53 5.50 26.96
CA MET A 135 10.78 6.46 25.88
C MET A 135 11.75 7.57 26.29
N ASN A 136 12.94 7.19 26.73
CA ASN A 136 13.93 8.12 27.25
C ASN A 136 14.92 8.60 26.17
N SER A 137 14.89 7.99 24.97
CA SER A 137 15.76 8.33 23.85
C SER A 137 14.95 8.64 22.57
N PRO A 138 15.45 9.53 21.69
CA PRO A 138 14.85 9.80 20.37
C PRO A 138 14.64 8.54 19.52
N ASP A 139 15.49 7.52 19.73
CA ASP A 139 15.46 6.25 18.99
C ASP A 139 14.15 5.49 19.20
N ALA A 140 13.61 5.49 20.43
CA ALA A 140 12.35 4.85 20.76
C ALA A 140 11.17 5.49 20.02
N TYR A 141 11.14 6.83 19.97
CA TYR A 141 10.10 7.57 19.25
C TYR A 141 10.16 7.33 17.75
N LEU A 142 11.37 7.29 17.17
CA LEU A 142 11.53 7.02 15.75
C LEU A 142 11.16 5.58 15.39
N TRP A 143 11.42 4.61 16.28
CA TRP A 143 10.96 3.24 16.10
C TRP A 143 9.43 3.14 16.07
N GLU A 144 8.74 3.81 17.01
CA GLU A 144 7.27 3.87 17.03
C GLU A 144 6.72 4.54 15.76
N ILE A 145 7.23 5.72 15.41
CA ILE A 145 6.83 6.45 14.20
C ILE A 145 7.03 5.58 12.95
N MET A 146 8.15 4.86 12.88
CA MET A 146 8.44 3.94 11.79
C MET A 146 7.41 2.80 11.73
N LEU A 147 7.04 2.18 12.85
CA LEU A 147 5.99 1.14 12.90
C LEU A 147 4.64 1.68 12.40
N LEU A 148 4.27 2.89 12.83
CA LEU A 148 3.03 3.54 12.40
C LEU A 148 3.04 3.86 10.90
N ILE A 149 4.13 4.43 10.38
CA ILE A 149 4.24 4.77 8.95
C ILE A 149 4.23 3.50 8.09
N GLN A 150 4.89 2.43 8.53
CA GLN A 150 4.85 1.16 7.83
C GLN A 150 3.49 0.47 7.89
N SER A 151 2.61 0.83 8.84
CA SER A 151 1.23 0.32 8.87
C SER A 151 0.35 0.91 7.75
N VAL A 152 0.71 2.09 7.21
CA VAL A 152 -0.10 2.85 6.24
C VAL A 152 -0.49 2.04 4.98
N PRO A 153 0.41 1.29 4.31
CA PRO A 153 0.04 0.44 3.18
C PRO A 153 -0.96 -0.66 3.52
N TYR A 154 -0.86 -1.22 4.73
CA TYR A 154 -1.78 -2.26 5.19
C TYR A 154 -3.16 -1.67 5.49
N THR A 155 -3.21 -0.50 6.13
CA THR A 155 -4.45 0.27 6.29
C THR A 155 -5.09 0.61 4.95
N ALA A 156 -4.29 1.04 3.95
CA ALA A 156 -4.78 1.30 2.60
C ALA A 156 -5.38 0.05 1.95
N SER A 157 -4.81 -1.13 2.19
CA SER A 157 -5.32 -2.41 1.69
C SER A 157 -6.68 -2.75 2.28
N VAL A 158 -6.81 -2.61 3.61
CA VAL A 158 -8.09 -2.82 4.32
C VAL A 158 -9.14 -1.80 3.87
N LEU A 159 -8.78 -0.52 3.76
CA LEU A 159 -9.68 0.52 3.26
C LEU A 159 -10.17 0.22 1.83
N MET A 160 -9.27 -0.23 0.95
CA MET A 160 -9.65 -0.63 -0.40
C MET A 160 -10.57 -1.85 -0.44
N ALA A 161 -10.37 -2.82 0.45
CA ALA A 161 -11.27 -3.96 0.58
C ALA A 161 -12.66 -3.52 1.07
N VAL A 162 -12.73 -2.61 2.05
CA VAL A 162 -13.99 -2.01 2.52
C VAL A 162 -14.69 -1.30 1.36
N ILE A 163 -13.98 -0.45 0.64
CA ILE A 163 -14.49 0.25 -0.56
C ILE A 163 -15.03 -0.74 -1.59
N SER A 164 -14.29 -1.82 -1.87
CA SER A 164 -14.71 -2.86 -2.82
C SER A 164 -15.96 -3.61 -2.36
N GLY A 165 -16.19 -3.73 -1.05
CA GLY A 165 -17.40 -4.34 -0.47
C GLY A 165 -18.67 -3.51 -0.65
N PHE A 166 -18.56 -2.24 -1.06
CA PHE A 166 -19.70 -1.34 -1.34
C PHE A 166 -19.81 -1.02 -2.85
N PRO A 167 -20.27 -1.96 -3.68
CA PRO A 167 -20.26 -1.85 -5.14
C PRO A 167 -21.15 -0.74 -5.73
N LYS A 168 -22.04 -0.13 -4.93
CA LYS A 168 -22.90 0.99 -5.36
C LYS A 168 -22.25 2.37 -5.19
N MET A 169 -20.98 2.44 -4.77
CA MET A 169 -20.27 3.73 -4.72
C MET A 169 -20.12 4.31 -6.13
N SER A 170 -20.72 5.49 -6.34
CA SER A 170 -20.70 6.15 -7.63
C SER A 170 -19.26 6.48 -8.04
N ALA A 171 -18.82 5.97 -9.19
CA ALA A 171 -17.54 6.34 -9.80
C ALA A 171 -17.41 7.86 -10.05
N ARG A 172 -18.51 8.62 -9.96
CA ARG A 172 -18.49 10.09 -9.95
C ARG A 172 -17.66 10.67 -8.79
N LEU A 173 -17.48 9.95 -7.68
CA LEU A 173 -16.72 10.46 -6.53
C LEU A 173 -15.25 10.76 -6.88
N VAL A 174 -14.67 9.96 -7.79
CA VAL A 174 -13.30 10.14 -8.28
C VAL A 174 -13.23 11.19 -9.40
N GLY A 175 -14.34 11.42 -10.12
CA GLY A 175 -14.43 12.37 -11.23
C GLY A 175 -13.84 11.82 -12.53
N ARG A 176 -14.32 12.33 -13.68
CA ARG A 176 -13.76 12.02 -15.00
C ARG A 176 -12.41 12.74 -15.16
N SER A 177 -11.40 12.05 -15.71
CA SER A 177 -10.11 12.68 -16.04
C SER A 177 -10.25 13.39 -17.39
N ALA A 178 -10.09 14.72 -17.39
CA ALA A 178 -10.21 15.55 -18.59
C ALA A 178 -9.21 15.14 -19.69
N SER A 179 -7.98 14.78 -19.30
CA SER A 179 -6.95 14.29 -20.21
C SER A 179 -7.35 12.98 -20.91
N MET A 180 -7.98 12.06 -20.17
CA MET A 180 -8.47 10.80 -20.74
C MET A 180 -9.61 11.04 -21.73
N GLU A 181 -10.48 12.00 -21.42
CA GLU A 181 -11.64 12.35 -22.25
C GLU A 181 -11.19 12.96 -23.59
N GLU A 182 -10.21 13.87 -23.56
CA GLU A 182 -9.60 14.46 -24.76
C GLU A 182 -8.92 13.40 -25.63
N THR A 183 -8.19 12.45 -25.01
CA THR A 183 -7.53 11.35 -25.72
C THR A 183 -8.54 10.41 -26.38
N VAL A 184 -9.61 10.05 -25.66
CA VAL A 184 -10.69 9.19 -26.20
C VAL A 184 -11.39 9.86 -27.38
N LEU A 185 -11.70 11.15 -27.27
CA LEU A 185 -12.28 11.93 -28.36
C LEU A 185 -11.34 11.99 -29.58
N GLY A 186 -10.03 12.17 -29.36
CA GLY A 186 -9.04 12.13 -30.44
C GLY A 186 -8.97 10.78 -31.15
N ILE A 187 -9.05 9.66 -30.41
CA ILE A 187 -9.09 8.31 -30.99
C ILE A 187 -10.40 8.10 -31.78
N LEU A 188 -11.54 8.48 -31.21
CA LEU A 188 -12.84 8.34 -31.86
C LEU A 188 -12.94 9.17 -33.14
N ALA A 189 -12.43 10.42 -33.14
CA ALA A 189 -12.37 11.26 -34.33
C ALA A 189 -11.51 10.62 -35.43
N LYS A 190 -10.34 10.07 -35.06
CA LYS A 190 -9.44 9.39 -36.01
C LYS A 190 -10.05 8.10 -36.58
N THR A 191 -10.84 7.39 -35.78
CA THR A 191 -11.48 6.11 -36.16
C THR A 191 -12.75 6.34 -36.99
N GLY A 192 -13.53 7.38 -36.70
CA GLY A 192 -14.70 7.79 -37.49
C GLY A 192 -14.32 8.20 -38.91
N HIS A 193 -13.24 8.95 -39.08
CA HIS A 193 -12.70 9.29 -40.41
C HIS A 193 -12.17 8.09 -41.21
N ALA A 194 -11.89 6.95 -40.58
CA ALA A 194 -11.43 5.74 -41.27
C ALA A 194 -12.58 4.85 -41.77
N LEU A 195 -13.79 5.01 -41.21
CA LEU A 195 -15.00 4.29 -41.61
C LEU A 195 -15.75 5.00 -42.76
N ASP A 196 -15.61 6.32 -42.88
CA ASP A 196 -16.24 7.15 -43.92
C ASP A 196 -15.47 7.18 -45.27
N ARG A 197 -14.29 6.52 -45.32
CA ARG A 197 -13.46 6.40 -46.54
C ARG A 197 -13.52 5.02 -47.22
N ARG A 198 -14.49 4.18 -46.87
CA ARG A 198 -14.76 2.89 -47.51
C ARG A 198 -16.15 2.89 -48.11
#